data_AF-A6QUJ2-F1
#
_entry.id   AF-A6QUJ2-F1
#
_cell.length_a   1.000
_cell.length_b   1.000
_cell.length_c   1.000
_cell.angle_alpha   90.00
_cell.angle_beta   90.00
_cell.angle_gamma   90.00
#
_symmetry.space_group_name_H-M   'P 1'
#
loop_
_entity.id
_entity.type
_entity.pdbx_description
1 polymer ?
#
loop_
_entity_poly.entity_id
_entity_poly.type
_entity_poly.pdbx_seq_one_letter_code
_entity_poly.pdbx_strand_id
1 'polypeptide(L)'
;MPRGEEDVQYNWINGAESLEKYKPGGYHPIMIGDLLNERYCIVDKLANWHSHEMKVLQALSAPRPLSLSAHPGRHSIPLPLDEFELQGPNGTHPCYTMTPARCNLREVSFSRLFPLEVARVLSACLTLGIAYMHSQGYVHGGLSYDNLRFFVTGTSPS
;
A
#
# COMPACT_ATOMS: atom_id res chain seq x y z
N MET A 1 8.87 12.83 -51.00
CA MET A 1 8.52 11.51 -50.44
C MET A 1 8.66 11.61 -48.92
N PRO A 2 7.58 11.54 -48.12
CA PRO A 2 7.71 11.63 -46.68
C PRO A 2 8.18 10.29 -46.09
N ARG A 3 8.95 10.41 -45.02
CA ARG A 3 9.60 9.35 -44.25
C ARG A 3 8.51 8.61 -43.46
N GLY A 4 8.39 7.30 -43.63
CA GLY A 4 7.43 6.48 -42.89
C GLY A 4 7.68 6.61 -41.39
N GLU A 5 6.65 7.00 -40.65
CA GLU A 5 6.59 6.90 -39.20
C GLU A 5 6.59 5.41 -38.87
N GLU A 6 7.70 4.92 -38.32
CA GLU A 6 7.72 3.60 -37.69
C GLU A 6 6.85 3.68 -36.43
N ASP A 7 5.64 3.14 -36.55
CA ASP A 7 4.69 3.02 -35.45
C ASP A 7 5.32 2.11 -34.38
N VAL A 8 5.86 2.73 -33.32
CA VAL A 8 6.52 2.01 -32.23
C VAL A 8 5.46 1.21 -31.48
N GLN A 9 5.31 -0.07 -31.83
CA GLN A 9 4.47 -0.99 -31.09
C GLN A 9 5.12 -1.32 -29.74
N TYR A 10 4.64 -0.67 -28.68
CA TYR A 10 4.98 -1.04 -27.31
C TYR A 10 4.29 -2.36 -26.97
N ASN A 11 5.09 -3.41 -26.73
CA ASN A 11 4.57 -4.66 -26.16
C ASN A 11 4.16 -4.41 -24.70
N TRP A 12 2.89 -4.66 -24.40
CA TRP A 12 2.36 -4.58 -23.03
C TRP A 12 3.06 -5.62 -22.14
N ILE A 13 3.82 -5.15 -21.16
CA ILE A 13 4.33 -6.00 -20.09
C ILE A 13 3.21 -6.14 -19.05
N ASN A 14 2.71 -7.35 -18.84
CA ASN A 14 1.66 -7.60 -17.86
C ASN A 14 2.14 -7.20 -16.45
N GLY A 15 1.39 -6.32 -15.78
CA GLY A 15 1.74 -5.77 -14.47
C GLY A 15 2.58 -4.48 -14.51
N ALA A 16 3.09 -4.06 -15.67
CA ALA A 16 3.71 -2.76 -15.83
C ALA A 16 2.65 -1.66 -16.01
N GLU A 17 2.95 -0.47 -15.49
CA GLU A 17 2.08 0.69 -15.65
C GLU A 17 2.03 1.13 -17.12
N SER A 18 0.86 1.56 -17.58
CA SER A 18 0.71 2.10 -18.93
C SER A 18 1.41 3.46 -19.04
N LEU A 19 2.31 3.59 -20.01
CA LEU A 19 3.01 4.85 -20.31
C LEU A 19 2.04 5.99 -20.66
N GLU A 20 0.87 5.68 -21.22
CA GLU A 20 -0.17 6.67 -21.58
C GLU A 20 -0.76 7.40 -20.37
N LYS A 21 -0.56 6.87 -19.17
CA LYS A 21 -1.01 7.49 -17.92
C LYS A 21 -0.05 8.55 -17.40
N TYR A 22 1.16 8.67 -17.97
CA TYR A 22 2.14 9.71 -17.61
C TYR A 22 1.87 11.01 -18.39
N LYS A 23 0.77 11.67 -18.01
CA LYS A 23 0.31 12.94 -18.60
C LYS A 23 -0.10 13.92 -17.50
N PRO A 24 -0.35 15.21 -17.79
CA PRO A 24 -0.87 16.14 -16.80
C PRO A 24 -2.12 15.59 -16.08
N GLY A 25 -2.11 15.61 -14.74
CA GLY A 25 -3.13 15.00 -13.88
C GLY A 25 -3.04 13.47 -13.73
N GLY A 26 -2.05 12.83 -14.36
CA GLY A 26 -1.80 11.39 -14.36
C GLY A 26 -0.71 10.97 -13.36
N TYR A 27 0.10 9.97 -13.73
CA TYR A 27 1.19 9.48 -12.88
C TYR A 27 2.41 10.40 -12.87
N HIS A 28 3.11 10.44 -11.74
CA HIS A 28 4.40 11.13 -11.62
C HIS A 28 5.56 10.13 -11.85
N PRO A 29 6.54 10.44 -12.73
CA PRO A 29 7.70 9.58 -12.89
C PRO A 29 8.58 9.61 -11.64
N ILE A 30 8.80 8.43 -11.05
CA ILE A 30 9.74 8.20 -9.93
C ILE A 30 10.78 7.17 -10.36
N MET A 31 12.01 7.31 -9.91
CA MET A 31 13.13 6.42 -10.22
C MET A 31 13.73 5.80 -8.95
N ILE A 32 14.33 4.62 -9.09
CA ILE A 32 15.13 4.04 -8.01
C ILE A 32 16.33 4.96 -7.75
N GLY A 33 16.56 5.27 -6.48
CA GLY A 33 17.58 6.21 -6.02
C GLY A 33 17.07 7.63 -5.78
N ASP A 34 15.84 7.95 -6.19
CA ASP A 34 15.26 9.28 -5.92
C ASP A 34 15.08 9.51 -4.41
N LEU A 35 15.41 10.71 -3.96
CA LEU A 35 15.17 11.17 -2.59
C LEU A 35 13.92 12.05 -2.56
N LEU A 36 12.85 11.54 -1.96
CA LEU A 36 11.59 12.25 -1.78
C LEU A 36 11.51 12.91 -0.40
N ASN A 37 10.98 14.13 -0.36
CA ASN A 37 10.81 14.92 0.87
C ASN A 37 12.10 14.99 1.73
N GLU A 38 13.27 15.01 1.08
CA GLU A 38 14.61 15.04 1.70
C GLU A 38 14.91 13.89 2.67
N ARG A 39 14.06 12.85 2.70
CA ARG A 39 14.08 11.82 3.75
C ARG A 39 13.90 10.40 3.22
N TYR A 40 13.12 10.22 2.15
CA TYR A 40 12.69 8.90 1.68
C TYR A 40 13.38 8.53 0.37
N CYS A 41 14.32 7.61 0.43
CA CYS A 41 14.98 7.08 -0.76
C CYS A 41 14.15 5.96 -1.38
N ILE A 42 13.91 6.03 -2.70
CA ILE A 42 13.23 4.97 -3.44
C ILE A 42 14.21 3.83 -3.70
N VAL A 43 13.96 2.68 -3.05
CA VAL A 43 14.81 1.49 -3.18
C VAL A 43 14.21 0.42 -4.09
N ASP A 44 12.89 0.41 -4.26
CA ASP A 44 12.17 -0.51 -5.13
C ASP A 44 10.78 0.06 -5.52
N LYS A 45 10.15 -0.51 -6.54
CA LYS A 45 8.79 -0.16 -6.99
C LYS A 45 7.85 -1.34 -6.77
N LEU A 46 6.90 -1.18 -5.85
CA LEU A 46 5.83 -2.16 -5.62
C LEU A 46 4.60 -1.81 -6.47
N ALA A 47 3.98 -2.83 -7.06
CA ALA A 47 2.79 -2.63 -7.87
C ALA A 47 1.54 -2.31 -7.03
N ASN A 48 0.84 -1.26 -7.49
CA ASN A 48 -0.55 -0.85 -7.30
C ASN A 48 -1.17 -0.92 -5.87
N TRP A 49 -1.29 0.26 -5.24
CA TRP A 49 -2.19 0.53 -4.12
C TRP A 49 -3.32 1.44 -4.62
N HIS A 50 -4.59 1.08 -4.37
CA HIS A 50 -5.70 1.88 -4.88
C HIS A 50 -5.92 3.15 -4.04
N SER A 51 -6.12 4.29 -4.70
CA SER A 51 -6.32 5.59 -4.05
C SER A 51 -7.49 5.61 -3.04
N HIS A 52 -8.49 4.75 -3.21
CA HIS A 52 -9.62 4.61 -2.30
C HIS A 52 -9.22 3.98 -0.95
N GLU A 53 -8.26 3.06 -0.95
CA GLU A 53 -7.82 2.36 0.27
C GLU A 53 -7.10 3.34 1.21
N MET A 54 -6.32 4.28 0.67
CA MET A 54 -5.62 5.29 1.48
C MET A 54 -6.59 6.23 2.20
N LYS A 55 -7.69 6.65 1.56
CA LYS A 55 -8.70 7.49 2.21
C LYS A 55 -9.33 6.80 3.41
N VAL A 56 -9.53 5.49 3.33
CA VAL A 56 -10.04 4.69 4.45
C VAL A 56 -8.99 4.60 5.56
N LEU A 57 -7.72 4.34 5.22
CA LEU A 57 -6.64 4.29 6.21
C LEU A 57 -6.44 5.63 6.94
N GLN A 58 -6.50 6.76 6.23
CA GLN A 58 -6.47 8.09 6.85
C GLN A 58 -7.64 8.27 7.84
N ALA A 59 -8.85 7.88 7.43
CA ALA A 59 -10.03 8.00 8.29
C ALA A 59 -9.95 7.09 9.53
N LEU A 60 -9.37 5.90 9.41
CA LEU A 60 -9.08 4.99 10.52
C LEU A 60 -7.93 5.49 11.42
N SER A 61 -7.08 6.40 10.90
CA SER A 61 -5.93 6.96 11.61
C SER A 61 -6.28 8.19 12.45
N ALA A 62 -7.33 8.93 12.07
CA ALA A 62 -7.72 10.18 12.70
C ALA A 62 -7.89 10.07 14.23
N PRO A 63 -7.40 11.06 15.01
CA PRO A 63 -7.55 11.06 16.46
C PRO A 63 -9.02 11.11 16.86
N ARG A 64 -9.45 10.18 17.71
CA ARG A 64 -10.83 10.04 18.19
C ARG A 64 -10.84 9.70 19.68
N PRO A 65 -11.98 9.87 20.38
CA PRO A 65 -12.08 9.73 21.82
C PRO A 65 -11.38 8.47 22.37
N LEU A 66 -10.76 8.63 23.54
CA LEU A 66 -9.82 7.69 24.17
C LEU A 66 -10.29 6.22 24.18
N SER A 67 -11.61 5.98 24.25
CA SER A 67 -12.21 4.63 24.30
C SER A 67 -12.01 3.81 23.02
N LEU A 68 -11.86 4.45 21.85
CA LEU A 68 -11.65 3.78 20.56
C LEU A 68 -10.17 3.62 20.20
N SER A 69 -9.30 4.44 20.80
CA SER A 69 -7.85 4.38 20.61
C SER A 69 -7.20 3.14 21.24
N ALA A 70 -7.84 2.57 22.27
CA ALA A 70 -7.38 1.38 22.99
C ALA A 70 -7.86 0.05 22.38
N HIS A 71 -8.58 0.07 21.25
CA HIS A 71 -9.11 -1.15 20.66
C HIS A 71 -7.94 -2.06 20.21
N PRO A 72 -7.86 -3.32 20.66
CA PRO A 72 -6.71 -4.19 20.40
C PRO A 72 -6.45 -4.43 18.90
N GLY A 73 -7.51 -4.38 18.10
CA GLY A 73 -7.44 -4.45 16.64
C GLY A 73 -6.82 -3.26 15.91
N ARG A 74 -6.58 -2.13 16.59
CA ARG A 74 -5.90 -0.97 15.99
C ARG A 74 -4.52 -1.35 15.46
N HIS A 75 -3.79 -2.21 16.18
CA HIS A 75 -2.46 -2.69 15.78
C HIS A 75 -2.48 -3.63 14.57
N SER A 76 -3.64 -4.18 14.21
CA SER A 76 -3.82 -5.02 13.03
C SER A 76 -4.08 -4.21 11.75
N ILE A 77 -4.31 -2.90 11.85
CA ILE A 77 -4.52 -2.02 10.70
C ILE A 77 -3.26 -1.19 10.46
N PRO A 78 -2.69 -1.22 9.24
CA PRO A 78 -1.55 -0.36 8.92
C PRO A 78 -1.96 1.11 8.94
N LEU A 79 -1.10 1.97 9.49
CA LEU A 79 -1.32 3.40 9.57
C LEU A 79 -0.25 4.14 8.77
N PRO A 80 -0.60 5.23 8.06
CA PRO A 80 0.38 6.12 7.47
C PRO A 80 1.35 6.67 8.54
N LEU A 81 2.64 6.71 8.21
CA LEU A 81 3.69 7.27 9.05
C LEU A 81 3.91 8.76 8.78
N ASP A 82 3.73 9.17 7.53
CA ASP A 82 3.96 10.54 7.05
C ASP A 82 3.10 10.82 5.81
N GLU A 83 2.76 12.08 5.61
CA GLU A 83 1.96 12.58 4.48
C GLU A 83 2.60 13.87 3.96
N PHE A 84 2.89 13.91 2.67
CA PHE A 84 3.49 15.07 2.01
C PHE A 84 3.03 15.18 0.55
N GLU A 85 3.27 16.33 -0.07
CA GLU A 85 2.96 16.56 -1.48
C GLU A 85 4.24 16.59 -2.30
N LEU A 86 4.26 15.84 -3.40
CA LEU A 86 5.32 15.86 -4.38
C LEU A 86 4.93 16.73 -5.57
N GLN A 87 5.75 17.73 -5.86
CA GLN A 87 5.57 18.59 -7.02
C GLN A 87 6.26 17.97 -8.25
N GLY A 88 5.54 17.89 -9.36
CA GLY A 88 6.03 17.23 -10.56
C GLY A 88 5.53 17.85 -11.85
N PRO A 89 6.07 17.38 -13.00
CA PRO A 89 5.66 17.88 -14.32
C PRO A 89 4.19 17.59 -14.62
N ASN A 90 3.61 16.58 -13.97
CA ASN A 90 2.22 16.16 -14.16
C ASN A 90 1.27 16.72 -13.08
N GLY A 91 1.75 17.62 -12.21
CA GLY A 91 0.96 18.28 -11.17
C GLY A 91 1.50 18.00 -9.76
N THR A 92 0.63 18.17 -8.78
CA THR A 92 0.91 17.91 -7.37
C THR A 92 0.34 16.55 -6.99
N HIS A 93 1.15 15.71 -6.34
CA HIS A 93 0.81 14.34 -6.01
C HIS A 93 0.87 14.12 -4.50
N PRO A 94 -0.24 13.72 -3.84
CA PRO A 94 -0.19 13.35 -2.44
C PRO A 94 0.57 12.04 -2.28
N CYS A 95 1.53 12.03 -1.37
CA CYS A 95 2.40 10.91 -1.07
C CYS A 95 2.22 10.50 0.40
N TYR A 96 2.15 9.20 0.63
CA TYR A 96 1.96 8.61 1.94
C TYR A 96 3.05 7.60 2.18
N THR A 97 3.65 7.64 3.36
CA THR A 97 4.60 6.60 3.78
C THR A 97 3.91 5.64 4.74
N MET A 98 4.28 4.37 4.66
CA MET A 98 3.79 3.33 5.55
C MET A 98 4.95 2.43 5.93
N THR A 99 4.80 1.69 7.04
CA THR A 99 5.69 0.58 7.35
C THR A 99 5.74 -0.38 6.16
N PRO A 100 6.94 -0.75 5.66
CA PRO A 100 7.06 -1.65 4.53
C PRO A 100 6.33 -2.98 4.79
N ALA A 101 5.46 -3.36 3.86
CA ALA A 101 4.90 -4.70 3.80
C ALA A 101 5.91 -5.66 3.15
N ARG A 102 6.04 -6.88 3.67
CA ARG A 102 6.91 -7.92 3.11
C ARG A 102 6.23 -8.64 1.95
N CYS A 103 5.19 -9.39 2.26
CA CYS A 103 4.47 -10.25 1.33
C CYS A 103 3.00 -10.34 1.73
N ASN A 104 2.15 -10.67 0.76
CA ASN A 104 0.75 -11.01 1.02
C ASN A 104 0.59 -12.49 1.40
N LEU A 105 -0.55 -12.88 1.96
CA LEU A 105 -0.77 -14.28 2.36
C LEU A 105 -0.76 -15.24 1.18
N ARG A 106 -1.17 -14.81 -0.02
CA ARG A 106 -1.10 -15.65 -1.23
C ARG A 106 0.35 -16.07 -1.49
N GLU A 107 1.29 -15.13 -1.42
CA GLU A 107 2.72 -15.34 -1.67
C GLU A 107 3.42 -16.29 -0.70
N VAL A 108 2.90 -16.47 0.51
CA VAL A 108 3.48 -17.41 1.48
C VAL A 108 2.70 -18.72 1.59
N SER A 109 1.50 -18.76 1.01
CA SER A 109 0.63 -19.95 0.99
C SER A 109 0.96 -20.94 -0.14
N PHE A 110 1.91 -20.62 -1.03
CA PHE A 110 2.15 -21.28 -2.33
C PHE A 110 2.36 -22.80 -2.35
N SER A 111 2.45 -23.51 -1.21
CA SER A 111 2.44 -24.99 -1.22
C SER A 111 1.98 -25.70 0.06
N ARG A 112 1.65 -25.01 1.17
CA ARG A 112 1.24 -25.65 2.43
C ARG A 112 0.25 -24.80 3.22
N LEU A 113 -0.60 -25.47 4.00
CA LEU A 113 -1.34 -24.84 5.09
C LEU A 113 -0.34 -24.29 6.11
N PHE A 114 -0.61 -23.11 6.66
CA PHE A 114 0.16 -22.59 7.78
C PHE A 114 0.10 -23.58 8.96
N PRO A 115 1.17 -23.68 9.77
CA PRO A 115 1.06 -24.34 11.07
C PRO A 115 -0.14 -23.81 11.84
N LEU A 116 -0.86 -24.68 12.56
CA LEU A 116 -2.11 -24.34 13.23
C LEU A 116 -1.98 -23.08 14.11
N GLU A 117 -0.86 -22.94 14.80
CA GLU A 117 -0.59 -21.77 15.65
C GLU A 117 -0.50 -20.47 14.84
N VAL A 118 0.21 -20.49 13.70
CA VAL A 118 0.31 -19.34 12.79
C VAL A 118 -1.06 -19.01 12.21
N ALA A 119 -1.82 -20.02 11.77
CA ALA A 119 -3.17 -19.82 11.27
C ALA A 119 -4.08 -19.17 12.33
N ARG A 120 -4.01 -19.63 13.59
CA ARG A 120 -4.78 -19.05 14.70
C ARG A 120 -4.40 -17.59 14.97
N VAL A 121 -3.12 -17.26 14.97
CA VAL A 121 -2.66 -15.88 15.14
C VAL A 121 -3.15 -15.01 13.99
N LEU A 122 -3.02 -15.48 12.74
CA LEU A 122 -3.51 -14.75 11.57
C LEU A 122 -5.02 -14.51 11.62
N SER A 123 -5.80 -15.54 11.97
CA SER A 123 -7.25 -15.40 12.16
C SER A 123 -7.58 -14.41 13.29
N ALA A 124 -6.88 -14.48 14.43
CA ALA A 124 -7.09 -13.56 15.53
C ALA A 124 -6.78 -12.11 15.14
N CYS A 125 -5.62 -11.86 14.50
CA CYS A 125 -5.23 -10.55 14.00
C CYS A 125 -6.26 -9.99 13.02
N LEU A 126 -6.73 -10.82 12.08
CA LEU A 126 -7.75 -10.44 11.10
C LEU A 126 -9.08 -10.09 11.78
N THR A 127 -9.58 -10.95 12.66
CA THR A 127 -10.82 -10.72 13.40
C THR A 127 -10.74 -9.43 14.23
N LEU A 128 -9.61 -9.20 14.91
CA LEU A 128 -9.39 -7.98 15.66
C LEU A 128 -9.38 -6.74 14.76
N GLY A 129 -8.68 -6.78 13.63
CA GLY A 129 -8.65 -5.68 12.66
C GLY A 129 -10.03 -5.36 12.10
N ILE A 130 -10.82 -6.39 11.76
CA ILE A 130 -12.21 -6.22 11.31
C ILE A 130 -13.09 -5.64 12.42
N ALA A 131 -12.99 -6.15 13.64
CA ALA A 131 -13.73 -5.61 14.78
C ALA A 131 -13.39 -4.13 15.01
N TYR A 132 -12.12 -3.74 14.84
CA TYR A 132 -11.72 -2.35 14.89
C TYR A 132 -12.37 -1.54 13.77
N MET A 133 -12.27 -1.96 12.50
CA MET A 133 -12.91 -1.26 11.37
C MET A 133 -14.41 -1.07 11.61
N HIS A 134 -15.10 -2.12 12.05
CA HIS A 134 -16.53 -2.07 12.36
C HIS A 134 -16.83 -1.11 13.53
N SER A 135 -15.98 -1.09 14.57
CA SER A 135 -16.12 -0.11 15.67
C SER A 135 -15.99 1.34 15.20
N GLN A 136 -15.29 1.56 14.08
CA GLN A 136 -15.15 2.87 13.43
C GLN A 136 -16.25 3.17 12.40
N GLY A 137 -17.17 2.23 12.16
CA GLY A 137 -18.25 2.37 11.17
C GLY A 137 -17.85 2.04 9.73
N TYR A 138 -16.69 1.42 9.53
CA TYR A 138 -16.20 1.02 8.20
C TYR A 138 -16.34 -0.49 7.99
N VAL A 139 -16.71 -0.90 6.78
CA VAL A 139 -16.71 -2.30 6.34
C VAL A 139 -15.68 -2.44 5.24
N HIS A 140 -14.77 -3.43 5.33
CA HIS A 140 -13.70 -3.59 4.35
C HIS A 140 -14.22 -3.97 2.94
N GLY A 141 -15.29 -4.77 2.86
CA GLY A 141 -15.98 -5.08 1.60
C GLY A 141 -15.19 -5.92 0.57
N GLY A 142 -13.99 -6.41 0.90
CA GLY A 142 -13.09 -7.07 -0.05
C GLY A 142 -11.98 -7.85 0.63
N LEU A 143 -12.33 -8.75 1.55
CA LEU A 143 -11.35 -9.59 2.25
C LEU A 143 -10.92 -10.74 1.34
N SER A 144 -9.64 -10.76 0.96
CA SER A 144 -9.01 -11.84 0.20
C SER A 144 -7.56 -12.04 0.66
N TYR A 145 -6.94 -13.16 0.27
CA TYR A 145 -5.54 -13.45 0.55
C TYR A 145 -4.57 -12.40 -0.03
N ASP A 146 -5.01 -11.65 -1.04
CA ASP A 146 -4.21 -10.60 -1.71
C ASP A 146 -4.11 -9.32 -0.87
N ASN A 147 -5.13 -9.10 -0.02
CA ASN A 147 -5.27 -7.87 0.76
C ASN A 147 -4.72 -8.01 2.20
N LEU A 148 -4.26 -9.21 2.58
CA LEU A 148 -3.66 -9.50 3.88
C LEU A 148 -2.14 -9.54 3.77
N ARG A 149 -1.45 -8.62 4.45
CA ARG A 149 0.00 -8.41 4.33
C ARG A 149 0.71 -8.52 5.67
N PHE A 150 1.91 -9.08 5.65
CA PHE A 150 2.83 -9.02 6.79
C PHE A 150 3.63 -7.72 6.72
N PHE A 151 3.74 -7.01 7.85
CA PHE A 151 4.54 -5.80 7.96
C PHE A 151 5.85 -6.06 8.68
N VAL A 152 6.90 -5.36 8.30
CA VAL A 152 8.18 -5.39 9.03
C VAL A 152 8.02 -4.62 10.33
N THR A 153 8.02 -5.30 11.48
CA THR A 153 8.24 -4.63 12.77
C THR A 153 9.73 -4.39 12.91
N GLY A 154 10.13 -3.15 13.16
CA GLY A 154 11.54 -2.76 13.20
C GLY A 154 12.32 -3.63 14.19
N THR A 155 13.32 -4.37 13.71
CA THR A 155 14.46 -4.73 14.54
C THR A 155 15.25 -3.45 14.73
N SER A 156 15.34 -2.94 15.97
CA SER A 156 16.36 -1.93 16.27
C SER A 156 17.71 -2.46 15.76
N PRO A 157 18.47 -1.69 14.98
CA PRO A 157 19.84 -2.08 14.67
C PRO A 157 20.59 -2.15 16.01
N SER A 158 21.24 -3.30 16.23
CA SER A 158 22.14 -3.53 17.36
C SER A 158 23.47 -2.83 17.12
#